data_AF-A0A1B7W4V3-F1
#
_entry.id   AF-A0A1B7W4V3-F1
#
_cell.length_a   1.000
_cell.length_b   1.000
_cell.length_c   1.000
_cell.angle_alpha   90.00
_cell.angle_beta   90.00
_cell.angle_gamma   90.00
#
_symmetry.space_group_name_H-M   'P 1'
#
loop_
_entity.id
_entity.type
_entity.pdbx_description
1 polymer ?
#
loop_
_entity_poly.entity_id
_entity_poly.type
_entity_poly.pdbx_seq_one_letter_code
_entity_poly.pdbx_strand_id
1 'polypeptide(L)'
;YAELLREYIAENLTIKQVDFFNNVKIFSDAVVNNTIFILENTVPENNYQVKRFLHNGLFTEIQEINSLNQYEYKGKVFRQFVVNDNFADVTYLEDICYCSKAMVLHSESGEFKKDDLISQVETNIHIHKYIDGENLVREFTIDKIRYLEWGTSRVPNNISRATIPELYNYPKILFGMTSFPTYDRGIDERDGFYVPDSVRICVRWDDVYKVRRLEKEKRQMYELSKKRQKLLGD
;
A
#
# COMPACT_ATOMS: atom_id res chain seq x y z
N TYR A 1 -10.27 -1.10 0.91
CA TYR A 1 -11.32 -2.07 0.51
C TYR A 1 -12.70 -1.44 0.68
N ALA A 2 -13.75 -1.87 -0.04
CA ALA A 2 -15.17 -1.51 0.15
C ALA A 2 -15.53 -0.02 0.38
N GLU A 3 -14.84 0.92 -0.28
CA GLU A 3 -15.10 2.36 -0.10
C GLU A 3 -16.50 2.76 -0.51
N LEU A 4 -16.94 2.34 -1.70
CA LEU A 4 -18.29 2.64 -2.20
C LEU A 4 -19.39 2.16 -1.26
N LEU A 5 -19.23 0.96 -0.66
CA LEU A 5 -20.19 0.45 0.32
C LEU A 5 -20.23 1.30 1.59
N ARG A 6 -19.06 1.72 2.10
CA ARG A 6 -19.00 2.55 3.29
C ARG A 6 -19.60 3.93 3.07
N GLU A 7 -19.33 4.55 1.92
CA GLU A 7 -19.94 5.83 1.57
C GLU A 7 -21.45 5.68 1.42
N TYR A 8 -21.91 4.65 0.71
CA TYR A 8 -23.34 4.36 0.58
C TYR A 8 -24.02 4.19 1.95
N ILE A 9 -23.46 3.39 2.85
CA ILE A 9 -24.02 3.21 4.21
C ILE A 9 -24.02 4.53 4.96
N ALA A 10 -22.91 5.29 4.94
CA ALA A 10 -22.79 6.53 5.68
C ALA A 10 -23.77 7.62 5.20
N GLU A 11 -24.13 7.62 3.91
CA GLU A 11 -25.05 8.59 3.31
C GLU A 11 -26.53 8.19 3.48
N ASN A 12 -26.84 6.89 3.54
CA ASN A 12 -28.23 6.41 3.42
C ASN A 12 -28.78 5.76 4.70
N LEU A 13 -27.92 5.38 5.65
CA LEU A 13 -28.29 4.62 6.85
C LEU A 13 -27.65 5.22 8.09
N THR A 14 -28.34 5.18 9.24
CA THR A 14 -27.81 5.70 10.50
C THR A 14 -26.96 4.61 11.16
N ILE A 15 -25.69 4.90 11.38
CA ILE A 15 -24.73 3.95 11.95
C ILE A 15 -24.77 4.10 13.46
N LYS A 16 -25.53 3.24 14.15
CA LYS A 16 -25.69 3.34 15.61
C LYS A 16 -24.38 3.09 16.34
N GLN A 17 -23.62 2.12 15.84
CA GLN A 17 -22.45 1.59 16.53
C GLN A 17 -21.50 0.88 15.56
N VAL A 18 -20.20 1.00 15.81
CA VAL A 18 -19.14 0.24 15.13
C VAL A 18 -18.18 -0.36 16.15
N ASP A 19 -18.01 -1.68 16.09
CA ASP A 19 -17.19 -2.47 16.99
C ASP A 19 -16.02 -3.06 16.21
N PHE A 20 -14.80 -2.72 16.63
CA PHE A 20 -13.55 -3.18 16.05
C PHE A 20 -13.00 -4.34 16.88
N PHE A 21 -12.86 -5.52 16.28
CA PHE A 21 -12.39 -6.72 16.96
C PHE A 21 -10.96 -7.03 16.53
N ASN A 22 -10.00 -6.68 17.39
CA ASN A 22 -8.58 -6.88 17.16
C ASN A 22 -8.07 -8.08 17.93
N ASN A 23 -7.45 -9.03 17.23
CA ASN A 23 -6.95 -10.26 17.84
C ASN A 23 -8.02 -11.06 18.60
N VAL A 24 -9.31 -10.84 18.31
CA VAL A 24 -10.43 -11.58 18.89
C VAL A 24 -10.88 -12.65 17.90
N LYS A 25 -10.81 -13.91 18.32
CA LYS A 25 -11.22 -15.04 17.50
C LYS A 25 -12.74 -15.26 17.58
N ILE A 26 -13.49 -14.57 16.71
CA ILE A 26 -14.95 -14.73 16.63
C ILE A 26 -15.33 -16.06 15.98
N PHE A 27 -14.57 -16.48 14.96
CA PHE A 27 -14.80 -17.73 14.23
C PHE A 27 -13.65 -18.70 14.49
N SER A 28 -13.96 -19.97 14.78
CA SER A 28 -12.96 -21.00 15.15
C SER A 28 -11.93 -21.27 14.07
N ASP A 29 -12.31 -21.09 12.80
CA ASP A 29 -11.53 -21.55 11.66
C ASP A 29 -10.88 -20.39 10.87
N ALA A 30 -11.04 -19.15 11.32
CA ALA A 30 -10.52 -17.97 10.64
C ALA A 30 -9.69 -17.08 11.58
N VAL A 31 -8.57 -16.58 11.06
CA VAL A 31 -7.73 -15.58 11.74
C VAL A 31 -7.89 -14.26 10.97
N VAL A 32 -8.94 -13.52 11.31
CA VAL A 32 -9.26 -12.22 10.71
C VAL A 32 -9.70 -11.23 11.79
N ASN A 33 -9.30 -9.97 11.64
CA ASN A 33 -9.85 -8.88 12.45
C ASN A 33 -11.24 -8.53 11.90
N ASN A 34 -12.24 -8.56 12.78
CA ASN A 34 -13.63 -8.36 12.39
C ASN A 34 -14.09 -6.93 12.70
N THR A 35 -15.08 -6.45 11.96
CA THR A 35 -15.79 -5.22 12.28
C THR A 35 -17.28 -5.53 12.24
N ILE A 36 -17.96 -5.33 13.36
CA ILE A 36 -19.41 -5.48 13.46
C ILE A 36 -19.99 -4.08 13.58
N PHE A 37 -21.08 -3.81 12.89
CA PHE A 37 -21.74 -2.51 12.95
C PHE A 37 -23.24 -2.67 12.98
N ILE A 38 -23.89 -1.75 13.69
CA ILE A 38 -25.35 -1.74 13.88
C ILE A 38 -25.89 -0.58 13.07
N LEU A 39 -26.82 -0.88 12.17
CA LEU A 39 -27.44 0.11 11.28
C LEU A 39 -28.92 0.26 11.59
N GLU A 40 -29.41 1.47 11.40
CA GLU A 40 -30.83 1.80 11.38
C GLU A 40 -31.19 2.31 9.98
N ASN A 41 -32.31 1.86 9.43
CA ASN A 41 -32.73 2.18 8.05
C ASN A 41 -33.37 3.57 7.95
N THR A 42 -32.60 4.57 8.33
CA THR A 42 -32.96 5.98 8.34
C THR A 42 -31.74 6.81 7.96
N VAL A 43 -31.95 7.98 7.35
CA VAL A 43 -30.86 8.91 7.04
C VAL A 43 -30.34 9.54 8.34
N PRO A 44 -29.01 9.64 8.55
CA PRO A 44 -28.46 10.24 9.76
C PRO A 44 -28.74 11.75 9.84
N GLU A 45 -28.95 12.25 11.06
CA GLU A 45 -28.93 13.69 11.31
C GLU A 45 -27.51 14.26 11.16
N ASN A 46 -27.39 15.54 10.79
CA ASN A 46 -26.10 16.18 10.53
C ASN A 46 -25.15 16.20 11.74
N ASN A 47 -25.67 16.12 12.96
CA ASN A 47 -24.89 16.09 14.21
C ASN A 47 -24.79 14.69 14.83
N TYR A 48 -25.30 13.66 14.15
CA TYR A 48 -25.42 12.31 14.70
C TYR A 48 -24.04 11.71 15.05
N GLN A 49 -23.91 11.22 16.28
CA GLN A 49 -22.68 10.65 16.82
C GLN A 49 -22.73 9.12 16.78
N VAL A 50 -21.78 8.51 16.06
CA VAL A 50 -21.61 7.07 15.99
C VAL A 50 -20.88 6.58 17.23
N LYS A 51 -21.46 5.63 17.97
CA LYS A 51 -20.77 4.94 19.08
C LYS A 51 -19.71 4.00 18.53
N ARG A 52 -18.55 3.94 19.17
CA ARG A 52 -17.42 3.18 18.65
C ARG A 52 -16.75 2.42 19.79
N PHE A 53 -16.48 1.14 19.55
CA PHE A 53 -15.88 0.24 20.55
C PHE A 53 -14.71 -0.53 19.96
N LEU A 54 -13.71 -0.79 20.80
CA LEU A 54 -12.57 -1.64 20.51
C LEU A 54 -12.65 -2.87 21.42
N HIS A 55 -12.55 -4.04 20.82
CA HIS A 55 -12.40 -5.31 21.50
C HIS A 55 -10.99 -5.83 21.25
N ASN A 56 -10.25 -6.16 22.30
CA ASN A 56 -8.87 -6.63 22.20
C ASN A 56 -8.69 -7.95 22.95
N GLY A 57 -8.23 -8.99 22.27
CA GLY A 57 -7.98 -10.32 22.85
C GLY A 57 -9.26 -11.11 23.15
N LEU A 58 -10.17 -10.59 23.97
CA LEU A 58 -11.44 -11.23 24.32
C LEU A 58 -12.65 -10.46 23.78
N PHE A 59 -13.72 -11.19 23.46
CA PHE A 59 -14.97 -10.58 22.97
C PHE A 59 -15.60 -9.63 24.00
N THR A 60 -15.47 -9.95 25.29
CA THR A 60 -16.04 -9.19 26.41
C THR A 60 -15.16 -8.05 26.90
N GLU A 61 -13.92 -7.95 26.40
CA GLU A 61 -13.00 -6.88 26.77
C GLU A 61 -13.28 -5.68 25.87
N ILE A 62 -14.15 -4.78 26.34
CA ILE A 62 -14.69 -3.66 25.56
C ILE A 62 -14.06 -2.36 26.04
N GLN A 63 -13.50 -1.61 25.10
CA GLN A 63 -13.04 -0.24 25.31
C GLN A 63 -13.84 0.71 24.40
N GLU A 64 -14.57 1.65 25.00
CA GLU A 64 -15.17 2.75 24.23
C GLU A 64 -14.07 3.67 23.67
N ILE A 65 -14.20 4.05 22.40
CA ILE A 65 -13.32 5.01 21.73
C ILE A 65 -14.14 6.20 21.24
N ASN A 66 -13.46 7.30 20.91
CA ASN A 66 -14.10 8.56 20.54
C ASN A 66 -15.22 8.35 19.49
N SER A 67 -16.41 8.85 19.81
CA SER A 67 -17.50 8.93 18.84
C SER A 67 -17.11 9.83 17.68
N LEU A 68 -17.71 9.57 16.52
CA LEU A 68 -17.50 10.37 15.33
C LEU A 68 -18.83 10.87 14.80
N ASN A 69 -18.84 12.12 14.35
CA ASN A 69 -19.96 12.69 13.63
C ASN A 69 -20.10 11.96 12.28
N GLN A 70 -21.24 11.30 12.03
CA GLN A 70 -21.41 10.51 10.80
C GLN A 70 -21.36 11.38 9.53
N TYR A 71 -21.95 12.56 9.57
CA TYR A 71 -22.02 13.47 8.42
C TYR A 71 -20.62 14.02 8.03
N GLU A 72 -19.83 14.40 9.03
CA GLU A 72 -18.48 14.93 8.85
C GLU A 72 -17.49 13.83 8.41
N TYR A 73 -17.54 12.66 9.05
CA TYR A 73 -16.56 11.60 8.82
C TYR A 73 -16.98 10.63 7.71
N LYS A 74 -18.26 10.59 7.31
CA LYS A 74 -18.81 9.72 6.24
C LYS A 74 -18.35 8.27 6.39
N GLY A 75 -17.89 7.63 5.31
CA GLY A 75 -17.33 6.28 5.34
C GLY A 75 -16.10 6.10 6.23
N LYS A 76 -15.50 7.16 6.79
CA LYS A 76 -14.37 7.06 7.71
C LYS A 76 -14.76 6.60 9.12
N VAL A 77 -16.05 6.62 9.49
CA VAL A 77 -16.50 6.12 10.81
C VAL A 77 -16.16 4.65 11.04
N PHE A 78 -16.02 3.87 9.96
CA PHE A 78 -15.59 2.48 9.96
C PHE A 78 -14.06 2.29 10.00
N ARG A 79 -13.28 3.35 10.20
CA ARG A 79 -11.84 3.23 10.44
C ARG A 79 -11.63 3.20 11.93
N GLN A 80 -10.89 2.22 12.45
CA GLN A 80 -10.57 2.14 13.88
C GLN A 80 -9.83 3.41 14.34
N PHE A 81 -8.84 3.84 13.56
CA PHE A 81 -8.11 5.07 13.78
C PHE A 81 -8.47 6.07 12.70
N VAL A 82 -8.94 7.24 13.11
CA VAL A 82 -9.06 8.39 12.25
C VAL A 82 -7.94 9.34 12.65
N VAL A 83 -6.93 9.46 11.79
CA VAL A 83 -5.83 10.40 12.00
C VAL A 83 -6.42 11.80 11.82
N ASN A 84 -6.53 12.54 12.92
CA ASN A 84 -6.89 13.96 12.95
C ASN A 84 -5.66 14.83 13.26
N ASP A 85 -4.47 14.28 13.08
CA ASP A 85 -3.25 15.01 13.36
C ASP A 85 -3.06 16.07 12.27
N ASN A 86 -3.51 17.29 12.58
CA ASN A 86 -3.05 18.51 11.95
C ASN A 86 -1.57 18.69 12.35
N PHE A 87 -0.69 17.89 11.75
CA PHE A 87 0.73 18.11 11.89
C PHE A 87 1.07 19.47 11.27
N ALA A 88 1.68 20.36 12.06
CA ALA A 88 2.28 21.57 11.52
C ALA A 88 3.51 21.18 10.69
N ASP A 89 3.77 21.91 9.61
CA ASP A 89 4.98 21.77 8.78
C ASP A 89 5.20 20.38 8.13
N VAL A 90 4.11 19.70 7.75
CA VAL A 90 4.18 18.47 6.93
C VAL A 90 3.64 18.70 5.52
N THR A 91 4.08 17.86 4.58
CA THR A 91 3.52 17.77 3.23
C THR A 91 3.13 16.32 2.94
N TYR A 92 2.19 16.11 2.02
CA TYR A 92 1.91 14.76 1.56
C TYR A 92 3.08 14.22 0.75
N LEU A 93 3.42 12.94 0.95
CA LEU A 93 4.51 12.29 0.23
C LEU A 93 4.29 12.33 -1.29
N GLU A 94 3.05 12.21 -1.75
CA GLU A 94 2.68 12.30 -3.17
C GLU A 94 2.86 13.70 -3.78
N ASP A 95 2.95 14.75 -2.96
CA ASP A 95 3.27 16.10 -3.42
C ASP A 95 4.75 16.30 -3.74
N ILE A 96 5.62 15.45 -3.21
CA ILE A 96 7.08 15.52 -3.42
C ILE A 96 7.64 14.31 -4.17
N CYS A 97 6.91 13.19 -4.18
CA CYS A 97 7.30 11.94 -4.81
C CYS A 97 6.24 11.40 -5.78
N TYR A 98 6.72 10.84 -6.89
CA TYR A 98 5.99 9.87 -7.71
C TYR A 98 5.88 8.55 -6.96
N CYS A 99 4.65 8.14 -6.64
CA CYS A 99 4.38 6.94 -5.86
C CYS A 99 3.73 5.86 -6.74
N SER A 100 4.37 4.69 -6.85
CA SER A 100 3.90 3.59 -7.72
C SER A 100 3.99 2.23 -7.04
N LYS A 101 3.24 1.27 -7.58
CA LYS A 101 3.48 -0.16 -7.36
C LYS A 101 4.66 -0.62 -8.24
N ALA A 102 5.37 -1.65 -7.77
CA ALA A 102 6.48 -2.27 -8.49
C ALA A 102 6.02 -3.49 -9.33
N MET A 103 6.82 -4.55 -9.39
CA MET A 103 6.64 -5.70 -10.29
C MET A 103 5.66 -6.74 -9.73
N VAL A 104 4.78 -7.27 -10.58
CA VAL A 104 3.95 -8.43 -10.23
C VAL A 104 4.63 -9.68 -10.80
N LEU A 105 5.37 -10.39 -9.94
CA LEU A 105 6.30 -11.47 -10.32
C LEU A 105 5.63 -12.85 -10.39
N HIS A 106 4.72 -13.03 -11.34
CA HIS A 106 4.20 -14.33 -11.77
C HIS A 106 3.70 -14.22 -13.20
N SER A 107 3.53 -15.32 -13.93
CA SER A 107 2.89 -15.27 -15.24
C SER A 107 1.38 -15.22 -15.11
N GLU A 108 0.70 -14.49 -16.02
CA GLU A 108 -0.77 -14.46 -16.04
C GLU A 108 -1.37 -15.84 -16.34
N SER A 109 -0.65 -16.67 -17.11
CA SER A 109 -1.03 -18.04 -17.46
C SER A 109 -0.72 -19.09 -16.38
N GLY A 110 0.03 -18.72 -15.33
CA GLY A 110 0.43 -19.65 -14.26
C GLY A 110 1.64 -20.55 -14.57
N GLU A 111 2.29 -20.38 -15.72
CA GLU A 111 3.55 -21.05 -16.11
C GLU A 111 4.70 -20.93 -15.09
N PHE A 112 4.76 -19.84 -14.32
CA PHE A 112 5.75 -19.67 -13.26
C PHE A 112 5.22 -18.74 -12.16
N LYS A 113 5.77 -18.92 -10.95
CA LYS A 113 5.51 -18.10 -9.77
C LYS A 113 6.77 -17.32 -9.37
N LYS A 114 6.61 -16.40 -8.43
CA LYS A 114 7.68 -15.54 -7.90
C LYS A 114 8.92 -16.33 -7.48
N ASP A 115 8.74 -17.45 -6.79
CA ASP A 115 9.85 -18.25 -6.26
C ASP A 115 10.70 -18.88 -7.37
N ASP A 116 10.16 -19.04 -8.59
CA ASP A 116 10.89 -19.59 -9.74
C ASP A 116 11.81 -18.55 -10.41
N LEU A 117 11.68 -17.26 -10.02
CA LEU A 117 12.39 -16.12 -10.58
C LEU A 117 13.46 -15.54 -9.63
N ILE A 118 13.56 -16.09 -8.42
CA ILE A 118 14.40 -15.53 -7.36
C ILE A 118 15.41 -16.57 -6.88
N SER A 119 16.66 -16.15 -6.78
CA SER A 119 17.76 -16.96 -6.26
C SER A 119 18.34 -16.37 -4.96
N GLN A 120 18.88 -17.22 -4.10
CA GLN A 120 19.66 -16.80 -2.93
C GLN A 120 21.08 -16.35 -3.30
N VAL A 121 21.57 -16.77 -4.47
CA VAL A 121 22.91 -16.49 -4.96
C VAL A 121 22.83 -15.81 -6.32
N GLU A 122 23.76 -14.88 -6.57
CA GLU A 122 23.89 -14.25 -7.88
C GLU A 122 24.28 -15.31 -8.92
N THR A 123 23.64 -15.29 -10.08
CA THR A 123 24.00 -16.16 -11.22
C THR A 123 24.04 -15.35 -12.51
N ASN A 124 24.40 -16.00 -13.62
CA ASN A 124 24.39 -15.38 -14.94
C ASN A 124 23.03 -14.83 -15.40
N ILE A 125 21.93 -15.28 -14.79
CA ILE A 125 20.58 -14.78 -15.06
C ILE A 125 19.97 -14.07 -13.84
N HIS A 126 20.35 -14.42 -12.62
CA HIS A 126 19.91 -13.74 -11.40
C HIS A 126 20.90 -12.62 -11.06
N ILE A 127 20.82 -11.51 -11.78
CA ILE A 127 21.83 -10.44 -11.79
C ILE A 127 21.42 -9.17 -11.03
N HIS A 128 20.17 -9.11 -10.55
CA HIS A 128 19.64 -7.91 -9.90
C HIS A 128 19.30 -8.16 -8.45
N LYS A 129 19.84 -7.35 -7.53
CA LYS A 129 19.48 -7.40 -6.11
C LYS A 129 17.97 -7.21 -5.95
N TYR A 130 17.37 -8.02 -5.09
CA TYR A 130 15.93 -8.10 -4.88
C TYR A 130 15.60 -8.25 -3.39
N ILE A 131 14.56 -7.54 -2.94
CA ILE A 131 14.04 -7.62 -1.58
C ILE A 131 12.52 -7.73 -1.58
N ASP A 132 11.97 -8.63 -0.76
CA ASP A 132 10.52 -8.66 -0.49
C ASP A 132 10.17 -7.63 0.60
N GLY A 133 8.90 -7.20 0.66
CA GLY A 133 8.45 -6.23 1.66
C GLY A 133 8.60 -6.70 3.11
N GLU A 134 8.59 -8.02 3.34
CA GLU A 134 8.87 -8.65 4.63
C GLU A 134 10.34 -8.52 5.06
N ASN A 135 11.26 -8.16 4.15
CA ASN A 135 12.67 -7.97 4.46
C ASN A 135 13.01 -6.49 4.77
N LEU A 136 12.00 -5.61 4.76
CA LEU A 136 12.07 -4.22 5.19
C LEU A 136 11.73 -4.12 6.70
N VAL A 137 12.32 -4.98 7.54
CA VAL A 137 11.84 -5.25 8.91
C VAL A 137 12.16 -4.12 9.89
N ARG A 138 13.23 -3.36 9.65
CA ARG A 138 13.68 -2.28 10.56
C ARG A 138 14.06 -1.05 9.75
N GLU A 139 13.99 0.11 10.39
CA GLU A 139 14.48 1.36 9.82
C GLU A 139 15.94 1.17 9.35
N PHE A 140 16.18 1.35 8.06
CA PHE A 140 17.51 1.29 7.44
C PHE A 140 18.25 -0.06 7.48
N THR A 141 17.57 -1.20 7.71
CA THR A 141 18.20 -2.53 7.68
C THR A 141 17.51 -3.48 6.70
N ILE A 142 18.31 -4.21 5.92
CA ILE A 142 17.86 -5.27 5.01
C ILE A 142 18.32 -6.62 5.57
N ASP A 143 17.36 -7.47 5.92
CA ASP A 143 17.67 -8.76 6.56
C ASP A 143 18.17 -9.82 5.56
N LYS A 144 17.66 -9.77 4.32
CA LYS A 144 17.93 -10.81 3.32
C LYS A 144 17.91 -10.24 1.92
N ILE A 145 19.06 -10.32 1.24
CA ILE A 145 19.19 -9.99 -0.18
C ILE A 145 19.03 -11.29 -0.98
N ARG A 146 18.23 -11.20 -2.04
CA ARG A 146 18.12 -12.24 -3.07
C ARG A 146 18.41 -11.62 -4.43
N TYR A 147 18.39 -12.44 -5.46
CA TYR A 147 18.71 -12.03 -6.82
C TYR A 147 17.58 -12.39 -7.77
N LEU A 148 17.07 -11.40 -8.48
CA LEU A 148 15.99 -11.51 -9.45
C LEU A 148 16.55 -11.90 -10.82
N GLU A 149 15.89 -12.85 -11.46
CA GLU A 149 16.11 -13.21 -12.86
C GLU A 149 15.94 -12.01 -13.79
N TRP A 150 16.82 -11.85 -14.78
CA TRP A 150 16.72 -10.77 -15.76
C TRP A 150 17.32 -11.16 -17.11
N GLY A 151 16.78 -10.57 -18.19
CA GLY A 151 17.28 -10.78 -19.55
C GLY A 151 16.92 -12.15 -20.14
N THR A 152 15.93 -12.83 -19.56
CA THR A 152 15.44 -14.13 -20.03
C THR A 152 14.15 -13.97 -20.83
N SER A 153 13.60 -15.07 -21.33
CA SER A 153 12.25 -15.08 -21.90
C SER A 153 11.17 -14.72 -20.88
N ARG A 154 11.44 -14.84 -19.57
CA ARG A 154 10.47 -14.58 -18.50
C ARG A 154 10.50 -13.13 -18.02
N VAL A 155 11.66 -12.62 -17.62
CA VAL A 155 11.79 -11.32 -16.97
C VAL A 155 12.61 -10.36 -17.84
N PRO A 156 12.13 -9.13 -18.10
CA PRO A 156 10.96 -8.46 -17.50
C PRO A 156 9.65 -8.58 -18.29
N ASN A 157 9.60 -9.32 -19.40
CA ASN A 157 8.54 -9.16 -20.39
C ASN A 157 7.29 -10.04 -20.17
N ASN A 158 7.42 -11.22 -19.57
CA ASN A 158 6.32 -12.20 -19.44
C ASN A 158 5.77 -12.32 -18.01
N ILE A 159 6.14 -11.39 -17.14
CA ILE A 159 5.52 -11.26 -15.82
C ILE A 159 4.20 -10.47 -15.94
N SER A 160 3.24 -10.74 -15.06
CA SER A 160 1.90 -10.14 -15.07
C SER A 160 1.93 -8.62 -15.04
N ARG A 161 2.96 -8.03 -14.42
CA ARG A 161 3.24 -6.61 -14.58
C ARG A 161 4.72 -6.31 -14.50
N ALA A 162 5.27 -5.90 -15.63
CA ALA A 162 6.59 -5.29 -15.71
C ALA A 162 6.65 -3.98 -14.93
N THR A 163 7.85 -3.60 -14.48
CA THR A 163 8.12 -2.25 -13.95
C THR A 163 8.74 -1.35 -15.03
N ILE A 164 9.10 -0.13 -14.65
CA ILE A 164 9.95 0.78 -15.44
C ILE A 164 11.35 0.70 -14.84
N PRO A 165 12.29 -0.06 -15.45
CA PRO A 165 13.62 -0.28 -14.89
C PRO A 165 14.35 1.03 -14.55
N GLU A 166 14.16 2.07 -15.37
CA GLU A 166 14.78 3.37 -15.22
C GLU A 166 14.45 4.05 -13.88
N LEU A 167 13.28 3.77 -13.28
CA LEU A 167 12.94 4.29 -11.96
C LEU A 167 13.86 3.76 -10.85
N TYR A 168 14.43 2.57 -11.02
CA TYR A 168 15.29 1.96 -10.01
C TYR A 168 16.69 2.54 -9.98
N ASN A 169 17.10 3.26 -11.02
CA ASN A 169 18.39 3.93 -11.09
C ASN A 169 18.47 5.09 -10.09
N TYR A 170 17.33 5.70 -9.75
CA TYR A 170 17.27 6.87 -8.89
C TYR A 170 17.07 6.51 -7.41
N PRO A 171 17.48 7.41 -6.50
CA PRO A 171 17.17 7.28 -5.09
C PRO A 171 15.66 7.29 -4.83
N LYS A 172 15.22 6.44 -3.91
CA LYS A 172 13.80 6.18 -3.66
C LYS A 172 13.54 5.74 -2.23
N ILE A 173 12.33 6.05 -1.77
CA ILE A 173 11.80 5.49 -0.53
C ILE A 173 11.03 4.22 -0.89
N LEU A 174 11.29 3.15 -0.15
CA LEU A 174 10.61 1.87 -0.22
C LEU A 174 9.82 1.65 1.06
N PHE A 175 8.56 1.24 0.96
CA PHE A 175 7.79 0.77 2.11
C PHE A 175 6.82 -0.32 1.70
N GLY A 176 6.74 -1.38 2.50
CA GLY A 176 5.70 -2.40 2.34
C GLY A 176 4.42 -2.01 3.08
N MET A 177 3.41 -2.87 2.97
CA MET A 177 2.11 -2.64 3.61
C MET A 177 2.17 -2.70 5.14
N THR A 178 3.14 -3.44 5.69
CA THR A 178 3.31 -3.70 7.13
C THR A 178 4.75 -3.45 7.59
N SER A 179 5.56 -2.78 6.78
CA SER A 179 6.99 -2.58 7.03
C SER A 179 7.38 -1.11 7.11
N PHE A 180 8.55 -0.84 7.68
CA PHE A 180 9.05 0.52 7.86
C PHE A 180 9.56 1.09 6.53
N PRO A 181 9.49 2.44 6.35
CA PRO A 181 10.12 3.08 5.22
C PRO A 181 11.65 2.87 5.27
N THR A 182 12.24 2.60 4.11
CA THR A 182 13.68 2.47 3.91
C THR A 182 14.11 3.32 2.72
N TYR A 183 15.31 3.87 2.78
CA TYR A 183 15.91 4.63 1.69
C TYR A 183 16.83 3.74 0.85
N ASP A 184 16.56 3.67 -0.45
CA ASP A 184 17.35 2.99 -1.46
C ASP A 184 18.04 4.07 -2.32
N ARG A 185 19.37 3.99 -2.46
CA ARG A 185 20.17 5.01 -3.15
C ARG A 185 20.11 4.93 -4.68
N GLY A 186 19.57 3.86 -5.24
CA GLY A 186 19.51 3.64 -6.68
C GLY A 186 20.53 2.62 -7.19
N ILE A 187 20.21 2.01 -8.33
CA ILE A 187 21.07 1.02 -8.99
C ILE A 187 22.36 1.65 -9.52
N ASP A 188 22.32 2.91 -9.95
CA ASP A 188 23.50 3.62 -10.49
C ASP A 188 24.60 3.77 -9.42
N GLU A 189 24.20 3.86 -8.14
CA GLU A 189 25.08 3.87 -6.96
C GLU A 189 25.47 2.46 -6.50
N ARG A 190 25.12 1.40 -7.25
CA ARG A 190 25.31 -0.03 -6.94
C ARG A 190 24.65 -0.52 -5.63
N ASP A 191 23.70 0.25 -5.13
CA ASP A 191 23.04 0.05 -3.83
C ASP A 191 21.51 -0.05 -3.96
N GLY A 192 21.01 -0.23 -5.18
CA GLY A 192 19.58 -0.32 -5.46
C GLY A 192 19.02 -1.74 -5.50
N PHE A 193 17.73 -1.85 -5.23
CA PHE A 193 16.99 -3.12 -5.18
C PHE A 193 15.74 -3.10 -6.04
N TYR A 194 15.49 -4.19 -6.76
CA TYR A 194 14.18 -4.50 -7.30
C TYR A 194 13.25 -5.02 -6.20
N VAL A 195 11.95 -4.72 -6.33
CA VAL A 195 10.95 -5.02 -5.29
C VAL A 195 9.63 -5.52 -5.90
N PRO A 196 8.84 -6.32 -5.15
CA PRO A 196 7.54 -6.80 -5.59
C PRO A 196 6.45 -5.73 -5.47
N ASP A 197 5.28 -6.01 -6.04
CA ASP A 197 4.07 -5.20 -5.96
C ASP A 197 3.49 -5.04 -4.54
N SER A 198 3.95 -5.83 -3.57
CA SER A 198 3.67 -5.63 -2.15
C SER A 198 4.47 -4.47 -1.53
N VAL A 199 5.48 -3.96 -2.22
CA VAL A 199 6.27 -2.78 -1.85
C VAL A 199 5.85 -1.58 -2.72
N ARG A 200 5.82 -0.40 -2.13
CA ARG A 200 5.64 0.87 -2.82
C ARG A 200 7.00 1.52 -3.06
N ILE A 201 7.13 2.09 -4.25
CA ILE A 201 8.30 2.90 -4.63
C ILE A 201 7.89 4.37 -4.67
N CYS A 202 8.70 5.21 -4.05
CA CYS A 202 8.51 6.66 -4.01
C CYS A 202 9.79 7.34 -4.48
N VAL A 203 9.78 7.82 -5.72
CA VAL A 203 10.89 8.54 -6.34
C VAL A 203 10.56 10.02 -6.34
N ARG A 204 11.52 10.90 -6.03
CA ARG A 204 11.28 12.35 -6.08
C ARG A 204 10.83 12.79 -7.47
N TRP A 205 9.92 13.75 -7.53
CA TRP A 205 9.46 14.29 -8.82
C TRP A 205 10.62 14.80 -9.68
N ASP A 206 11.60 15.50 -9.09
CA ASP A 206 12.78 16.03 -9.79
C ASP A 206 13.59 14.96 -10.56
N ASP A 207 13.62 13.73 -10.04
CA ASP A 207 14.29 12.61 -10.68
C ASP A 207 13.40 11.91 -11.71
N VAL A 208 12.09 11.89 -11.46
CA VAL A 208 11.08 11.32 -12.36
C VAL A 208 11.04 12.05 -13.70
N TYR A 209 11.25 13.37 -13.73
CA TYR A 209 11.35 14.15 -14.98
C TYR A 209 12.47 13.67 -15.91
N LYS A 210 13.46 12.94 -15.39
CA LYS A 210 14.56 12.37 -16.19
C LYS A 210 14.16 11.04 -16.86
N VAL A 211 13.05 10.43 -16.44
CA VAL A 211 12.53 9.16 -16.95
C VAL A 211 11.46 9.40 -18.02
N ARG A 212 11.91 9.74 -19.25
CA ARG A 212 11.02 10.09 -20.38
C ARG A 212 9.96 9.04 -20.71
N ARG A 213 10.24 7.76 -20.43
CA ARG A 213 9.31 6.64 -20.67
C ARG A 213 7.98 6.81 -19.92
N LEU A 214 7.99 7.49 -18.77
CA LEU A 214 6.80 7.75 -17.95
C LEU A 214 5.79 8.68 -18.60
N GLU A 215 6.20 9.51 -19.55
CA GLU A 215 5.29 10.38 -20.32
C GLU A 215 4.25 9.55 -21.10
N LYS A 216 4.65 8.34 -21.52
CA LYS A 216 3.87 7.50 -22.45
C LYS A 216 3.26 6.27 -21.80
N GLU A 217 3.78 5.83 -20.64
CA GLU A 217 3.32 4.62 -19.95
C GLU A 217 2.47 4.93 -18.72
N LYS A 218 1.15 4.72 -18.84
CA LYS A 218 0.23 4.80 -17.69
C LYS A 218 0.50 3.65 -16.71
N ARG A 219 0.67 3.96 -15.42
CA ARG A 219 0.90 2.97 -14.36
C ARG A 219 -0.20 3.01 -13.29
N GLN A 220 -0.32 1.93 -12.52
CA GLN A 220 -1.13 1.96 -11.30
C GLN A 220 -0.41 2.81 -10.26
N MET A 221 -0.91 4.02 -10.11
CA MET A 221 -0.33 5.08 -9.28
C MET A 221 -1.37 5.60 -8.30
N TYR A 222 -0.91 6.33 -7.28
CA TYR A 222 -1.79 7.12 -6.43
C TYR A 222 -2.41 8.28 -7.23
N GLU A 223 -3.57 8.77 -6.82
CA GLU A 223 -4.38 9.73 -7.60
C GLU A 223 -3.62 11.03 -7.93
N LEU A 224 -2.88 11.61 -6.99
CA LEU A 224 -2.06 12.80 -7.26
C LEU A 224 -0.92 12.51 -8.23
N SER A 225 -0.30 11.33 -8.12
CA SER A 225 0.70 10.89 -9.08
C SER A 225 0.11 10.76 -10.49
N LYS A 226 -1.14 10.26 -10.64
CA LYS A 226 -1.83 10.22 -11.94
C LYS A 226 -2.09 11.61 -12.50
N LYS A 227 -2.49 12.58 -11.67
CA LYS A 227 -2.70 13.97 -12.08
C LYS A 227 -1.42 14.60 -12.61
N ARG A 228 -0.31 14.45 -11.87
CA ARG A 228 1.00 15.00 -12.27
C ARG A 228 1.61 14.29 -13.48
N GLN A 229 1.39 12.99 -13.65
CA GLN A 229 1.84 12.28 -14.85
C GLN A 229 1.24 12.86 -16.14
N LYS A 230 -0.03 13.30 -16.13
CA LYS A 230 -0.64 13.94 -17.30
C LYS A 230 0.12 15.21 -17.70
N LEU A 231 0.55 16.00 -16.70
CA LEU A 231 1.34 17.22 -16.92
C LEU A 231 2.75 16.95 -17.46
N LEU A 232 3.27 15.72 -17.39
CA LEU A 232 4.55 15.36 -18.00
C LEU A 232 4.43 15.16 -19.52
N GLY A 233 3.24 14.81 -20.02
CA GLY A 233 3.00 14.52 -21.43
C GLY A 233 2.41 15.68 -22.23
N ASP A 234 2.10 16.80 -21.57
CA ASP A 234 1.63 18.07 -22.15
C ASP A 234 2.80 19.06 -22.29
#